data_AF-A0A833DBW2-F1
#
_entry.id   AF-A0A833DBW2-F1
#
_cell.length_a   1.000
_cell.length_b   1.000
_cell.length_c   1.000
_cell.angle_alpha   90.00
_cell.angle_beta   90.00
_cell.angle_gamma   90.00
#
_symmetry.space_group_name_H-M   'P 1'
#
loop_
_entity.id
_entity.type
_entity.pdbx_description
1 polymer ?
#
loop_
_entity_poly.entity_id
_entity_poly.type
_entity_poly.pdbx_seq_one_letter_code
_entity_poly.pdbx_strand_id
1 'polypeptide(L)'
;MSTIRLLTASTGKAGEKTLQIEQLAKCLQSINSGWLDILNPGEAEKQFMLDELGFHPLAVEDCFADPVDRAEHYDNHRFVVLKARDADSELDTEYLLVFLSDSLLVTVRNTVLPSVERFRGRYRSIRRQKRLERGPEFLLYELLDSVADDWMDILSTYSDKLDDL
;
A
#
# COMPACT_ATOMS: atom_id res chain seq x y z
N MET A 1 -15.46 1.29 -8.43
CA MET A 1 -15.10 2.71 -8.27
C MET A 1 -13.74 2.74 -7.60
N SER A 2 -12.77 3.45 -8.19
CA SER A 2 -11.46 3.68 -7.56
C SER A 2 -11.63 4.35 -6.21
N THR A 3 -10.79 3.99 -5.24
CA THR A 3 -10.73 4.65 -3.93
C THR A 3 -9.31 5.03 -3.61
N ILE A 4 -9.07 6.33 -3.40
CA ILE A 4 -7.76 6.86 -3.00
C ILE A 4 -7.82 7.36 -1.57
N ARG A 5 -6.88 6.91 -0.73
CA ARG A 5 -6.77 7.30 0.67
C ARG A 5 -5.39 7.85 0.93
N LEU A 6 -5.32 9.03 1.53
CA LEU A 6 -4.08 9.63 1.99
C LEU A 6 -4.04 9.67 3.51
N LEU A 7 -2.97 9.11 4.08
CA LEU A 7 -2.69 9.10 5.51
C LEU A 7 -1.40 9.87 5.79
N THR A 8 -1.49 10.95 6.57
CA THR A 8 -0.35 11.82 6.92
C THR A 8 -0.32 12.17 8.40
N ALA A 9 0.80 12.72 8.86
CA ALA A 9 0.99 13.16 10.25
C ALA A 9 0.01 14.28 10.65
N SER A 10 -0.35 15.15 9.70
CA SER A 10 -1.20 16.32 9.92
C SER A 10 -2.70 16.01 9.90
N THR A 11 -3.11 14.83 9.45
CA THR A 11 -4.52 14.39 9.56
C THR A 11 -4.82 14.06 11.02
N GLY A 12 -5.84 14.68 11.62
CA GLY A 12 -6.18 14.58 13.05
C GLY A 12 -6.52 13.16 13.54
N LYS A 13 -7.22 12.99 14.68
CA LYS A 13 -7.50 11.66 15.26
C LYS A 13 -8.07 10.62 14.25
N ALA A 14 -8.78 11.04 13.20
CA ALA A 14 -9.27 10.18 12.11
C ALA A 14 -8.21 9.74 11.07
N GLY A 15 -7.10 10.46 10.90
CA GLY A 15 -5.86 10.02 10.20
C GLY A 15 -5.91 9.68 8.72
N GLU A 16 -7.10 9.62 8.14
CA GLU A 16 -7.34 9.09 6.80
C GLU A 16 -8.29 10.07 6.09
N LYS A 17 -7.89 10.51 4.90
CA LYS A 17 -8.76 11.29 4.01
C LYS A 17 -8.93 10.51 2.72
N THR A 18 -10.18 10.17 2.40
CA THR A 18 -10.54 9.79 1.03
C THR A 18 -10.61 11.05 0.19
N LEU A 19 -9.81 11.12 -0.87
CA LEU A 19 -9.63 12.33 -1.68
C LEU A 19 -9.88 12.03 -3.15
N GLN A 20 -10.29 13.06 -3.89
CA GLN A 20 -10.25 13.07 -5.35
C GLN A 20 -8.85 13.47 -5.82
N ILE A 21 -8.48 13.05 -7.03
CA ILE A 21 -7.14 13.28 -7.61
C ILE A 21 -6.78 14.78 -7.62
N GLU A 22 -7.70 15.67 -7.96
CA GLU A 22 -7.39 17.11 -8.04
C GLU A 22 -7.03 17.73 -6.69
N GLN A 23 -7.55 17.16 -5.60
CA GLN A 23 -7.24 17.58 -4.23
C GLN A 23 -5.94 16.96 -3.73
N LEU A 24 -5.59 15.79 -4.25
CA LEU A 24 -4.44 15.02 -3.84
C LEU A 24 -3.14 15.72 -4.23
N ALA A 25 -2.99 16.15 -5.48
CA ALA A 25 -1.80 16.85 -5.98
C ALA A 25 -1.41 18.06 -5.10
N LYS A 26 -2.40 18.87 -4.72
CA LYS A 26 -2.20 20.01 -3.81
C LYS A 26 -1.76 19.59 -2.41
N CYS A 27 -2.33 18.49 -1.90
CA CYS A 27 -1.96 17.98 -0.59
C CYS A 27 -0.51 17.48 -0.58
N LEU A 28 -0.09 16.77 -1.64
CA LEU A 28 1.25 16.17 -1.74
C LEU A 28 2.39 17.18 -1.77
N GLN A 29 2.16 18.41 -2.25
CA GLN A 29 3.17 19.47 -2.19
C GLN A 29 3.56 19.88 -0.75
N SER A 30 2.72 19.57 0.23
CA SER A 30 2.86 20.03 1.62
C SER A 30 3.18 18.91 2.63
N ILE A 31 3.31 17.66 2.17
CA ILE A 31 3.55 16.54 3.08
C ILE A 31 5.04 16.34 3.34
N ASN A 32 5.37 16.00 4.58
CA ASN A 32 6.73 15.58 4.95
C ASN A 32 6.88 14.05 4.85
N SER A 33 5.89 13.30 5.32
CA SER A 33 5.75 11.88 5.00
C SER A 33 4.30 11.42 5.06
N GLY A 34 4.00 10.34 4.34
CA GLY A 34 2.67 9.76 4.33
C GLY A 34 2.58 8.40 3.65
N TRP A 35 1.38 7.85 3.69
CA TRP A 35 1.00 6.67 2.93
C TRP A 35 -0.21 6.98 2.07
N LEU A 36 -0.09 6.69 0.77
CA LEU A 36 -1.15 6.79 -0.22
C LEU A 36 -1.60 5.39 -0.63
N ASP A 37 -2.86 5.04 -0.36
CA ASP A 37 -3.45 3.76 -0.77
C ASP A 37 -4.42 3.98 -1.94
N ILE A 38 -4.14 3.34 -3.07
CA ILE A 38 -4.93 3.37 -4.29
C ILE A 38 -5.54 1.98 -4.49
N LEU A 39 -6.87 1.90 -4.36
CA LEU A 39 -7.65 0.69 -4.55
C LEU A 39 -8.43 0.77 -5.86
N ASN A 40 -8.25 -0.25 -6.72
CA ASN A 40 -8.92 -0.41 -8.01
C ASN A 40 -8.70 0.81 -8.93
N PRO A 41 -7.43 1.11 -9.29
CA PRO A 41 -7.08 2.28 -10.08
C PRO A 41 -7.70 2.24 -11.49
N GLY A 42 -8.05 3.41 -12.01
CA GLY A 42 -8.43 3.61 -13.41
C GLY A 42 -7.44 4.46 -14.18
N GLU A 43 -7.86 4.93 -15.36
CA GLU A 43 -7.02 5.74 -16.25
C GLU A 43 -6.58 7.07 -15.62
N ALA A 44 -7.43 7.67 -14.79
CA ALA A 44 -7.10 8.93 -14.10
C ALA A 44 -5.97 8.72 -13.07
N GLU A 45 -6.02 7.62 -12.32
CA GLU A 45 -4.95 7.24 -11.38
C GLU A 45 -3.66 6.89 -12.10
N LYS A 46 -3.75 6.23 -13.26
CA LYS A 46 -2.60 5.96 -14.13
C LYS A 46 -1.88 7.25 -14.49
N GLN A 47 -2.62 8.23 -15.03
CA GLN A 47 -2.04 9.51 -15.44
C GLN A 47 -1.47 10.28 -14.25
N PHE A 48 -2.16 10.25 -13.11
CA PHE A 48 -1.67 10.83 -11.87
C PHE A 48 -0.32 10.22 -11.41
N MET A 49 -0.18 8.90 -11.49
CA MET A 49 1.06 8.22 -11.12
C MET A 49 2.23 8.56 -12.06
N LEU A 50 1.95 8.75 -13.35
CA LEU A 50 2.94 9.13 -14.36
C LEU A 50 3.36 10.60 -14.21
N ASP A 51 2.39 11.51 -14.18
CA ASP A 51 2.65 12.95 -14.32
C ASP A 51 2.95 13.63 -12.98
N GLU A 52 2.18 13.31 -11.93
CA GLU A 52 2.24 14.01 -10.65
C GLU A 52 3.21 13.32 -9.67
N LEU A 53 3.22 11.97 -9.67
CA LEU A 53 4.16 11.21 -8.84
C LEU A 53 5.50 10.93 -9.55
N GLY A 54 5.55 11.07 -10.87
CA GLY A 54 6.78 10.88 -11.64
C GLY A 54 7.30 9.44 -11.60
N PHE A 55 6.41 8.45 -11.44
CA PHE A 55 6.81 7.04 -11.45
C PHE A 55 7.17 6.56 -12.85
N HIS A 56 8.04 5.56 -12.91
CA HIS A 56 8.56 5.07 -14.17
C HIS A 56 7.44 4.38 -14.97
N PRO A 57 7.29 4.64 -16.28
CA PRO A 57 6.17 4.12 -17.07
C PRO A 57 5.97 2.61 -16.97
N LEU A 58 7.07 1.84 -17.00
CA LEU A 58 7.01 0.37 -16.85
C LEU A 58 6.47 -0.06 -15.48
N ALA A 59 6.84 0.62 -14.40
CA ALA A 59 6.34 0.30 -13.07
C ALA A 59 4.85 0.67 -12.92
N VAL A 60 4.40 1.75 -13.58
CA VAL A 60 2.98 2.12 -13.61
C VAL A 60 2.16 1.15 -14.47
N GLU A 61 2.70 0.68 -15.59
CA GLU A 61 2.04 -0.27 -16.48
C GLU A 61 1.71 -1.59 -15.77
N ASP A 62 2.60 -2.06 -14.90
CA ASP A 62 2.41 -3.24 -14.05
C ASP A 62 1.14 -3.17 -13.19
N CYS A 63 0.65 -1.98 -12.82
CA CYS A 63 -0.60 -1.82 -12.07
C CYS A 63 -1.86 -2.16 -12.88
N PHE A 64 -1.75 -2.24 -14.21
CA PHE A 64 -2.87 -2.41 -15.14
C PHE A 64 -2.71 -3.64 -16.04
N ALA A 65 -1.69 -4.45 -15.81
CA ALA A 65 -1.36 -5.64 -16.59
C ALA A 65 -1.12 -6.85 -15.65
N ASP A 66 -0.26 -7.79 -16.06
CA ASP A 66 0.15 -8.95 -15.26
C ASP A 66 1.53 -8.69 -14.65
N PRO A 67 1.62 -8.24 -13.39
CA PRO A 67 2.89 -7.94 -12.77
C PRO A 67 3.62 -9.22 -12.35
N VAL A 68 4.92 -9.08 -12.11
CA VAL A 68 5.79 -10.16 -11.62
C VAL A 68 6.49 -9.69 -10.35
N ASP A 69 6.53 -10.57 -9.35
CA ASP A 69 7.19 -10.33 -8.07
C ASP A 69 8.64 -9.88 -8.26
N ARG A 70 8.95 -8.66 -7.83
CA ARG A 70 10.28 -8.07 -7.95
C ARG A 70 10.46 -6.89 -7.01
N ALA A 71 11.71 -6.51 -6.81
CA ALA A 71 12.08 -5.27 -6.16
C ALA A 71 13.11 -4.56 -7.06
N GLU A 72 12.79 -3.33 -7.45
CA GLU A 72 13.56 -2.54 -8.40
C GLU A 72 13.85 -1.14 -7.84
N HIS A 73 14.97 -0.59 -8.29
CA HIS A 73 15.35 0.79 -8.01
C HIS A 73 15.30 1.59 -9.31
N TYR A 74 14.52 2.66 -9.29
CA TYR A 74 14.50 3.69 -10.31
C TYR A 74 15.14 4.97 -9.75
N ASP A 75 15.43 5.93 -10.61
CA ASP A 75 16.10 7.18 -10.20
C ASP A 75 15.30 7.96 -9.14
N ASN A 76 13.97 7.96 -9.25
CA ASN A 76 13.08 8.79 -8.42
C ASN A 76 12.25 8.01 -7.39
N HIS A 77 12.28 6.68 -7.44
CA HIS A 77 11.50 5.83 -6.52
C HIS A 77 12.04 4.40 -6.50
N ARG A 78 11.63 3.65 -5.49
CA ARG A 78 11.78 2.19 -5.43
C ARG A 78 10.43 1.56 -5.73
N PHE A 79 10.45 0.38 -6.32
CA PHE A 79 9.25 -0.34 -6.70
C PHE A 79 9.32 -1.78 -6.22
N VAL A 80 8.27 -2.26 -5.56
CA VAL A 80 8.17 -3.62 -5.03
C VAL A 80 6.83 -4.20 -5.45
N VAL A 81 6.86 -5.40 -6.01
CA VAL A 81 5.69 -6.21 -6.32
C VAL A 81 5.77 -7.46 -5.46
N LEU A 82 4.68 -7.75 -4.74
CA LEU A 82 4.53 -8.97 -3.98
C LEU A 82 3.10 -9.48 -4.03
N LYS A 83 2.92 -10.77 -3.73
CA LYS A 83 1.60 -11.35 -3.51
C LYS A 83 1.18 -11.23 -2.04
N ALA A 84 -0.07 -10.84 -1.84
CA ALA A 84 -0.74 -10.87 -0.55
C ALA A 84 -2.05 -11.64 -0.69
N ARG A 85 -2.57 -12.16 0.43
CA ARG A 85 -3.84 -12.88 0.44
C ARG A 85 -4.99 -11.94 0.05
N ASP A 86 -5.90 -12.42 -0.78
CA ASP A 86 -7.15 -11.73 -1.07
C ASP A 86 -8.15 -11.95 0.09
N ALA A 87 -9.05 -10.99 0.30
CA ALA A 87 -10.13 -11.10 1.26
C ALA A 87 -11.27 -12.02 0.79
N ASP A 88 -11.38 -12.32 -0.51
CA ASP A 88 -12.46 -13.15 -1.06
C ASP A 88 -12.33 -14.65 -0.72
N SER A 89 -11.11 -15.11 -0.45
CA SER A 89 -10.77 -16.52 -0.21
C SER A 89 -9.63 -16.66 0.81
N GLU A 90 -9.53 -17.83 1.43
CA GLU A 90 -8.54 -18.07 2.49
C GLU A 90 -7.12 -18.26 1.95
N LEU A 91 -6.97 -18.69 0.70
CA LEU A 91 -5.67 -19.03 0.10
C LEU A 91 -5.39 -18.31 -1.22
N ASP A 92 -6.39 -17.68 -1.83
CA ASP A 92 -6.16 -16.93 -3.06
C ASP A 92 -5.34 -15.68 -2.77
N THR A 93 -4.57 -15.28 -3.78
CA THR A 93 -3.59 -14.21 -3.66
C THR A 93 -3.79 -13.21 -4.77
N GLU A 94 -3.58 -11.96 -4.43
CA GLU A 94 -3.57 -10.84 -5.37
C GLU A 94 -2.28 -10.05 -5.25
N TYR A 95 -1.94 -9.32 -6.31
CA TYR A 95 -0.75 -8.50 -6.33
C TYR A 95 -0.95 -7.20 -5.54
N LEU A 96 0.05 -6.91 -4.71
CA LEU A 96 0.25 -5.65 -4.03
C LEU A 96 1.49 -4.97 -4.62
N LEU A 97 1.25 -3.84 -5.28
CA LEU A 97 2.31 -3.04 -5.88
C LEU A 97 2.62 -1.87 -4.97
N VAL A 98 3.90 -1.64 -4.70
CA VAL A 98 4.35 -0.67 -3.72
C VAL A 98 5.42 0.22 -4.32
N PHE A 99 5.17 1.52 -4.33
CA PHE A 99 6.13 2.54 -4.74
C PHE A 99 6.61 3.29 -3.50
N LEU A 100 7.91 3.55 -3.45
CA LEU A 100 8.53 4.35 -2.39
C LEU A 100 9.23 5.54 -3.00
N SER A 101 8.77 6.74 -2.70
CA SER A 101 9.52 7.98 -2.92
C SER A 101 10.13 8.45 -1.60
N ASP A 102 10.85 9.57 -1.61
CA ASP A 102 11.52 10.12 -0.41
C ASP A 102 10.57 10.39 0.77
N SER A 103 9.29 10.66 0.49
CA SER A 103 8.29 11.02 1.50
C SER A 103 7.06 10.10 1.53
N LEU A 104 6.83 9.30 0.49
CA LEU A 104 5.61 8.52 0.35
C LEU A 104 5.89 7.03 0.23
N LEU A 105 5.10 6.27 0.99
CA LEU A 105 4.73 4.92 0.59
C LEU A 105 3.45 5.01 -0.26
N VAL A 106 3.42 4.41 -1.43
CA VAL A 106 2.22 4.31 -2.26
C VAL A 106 1.90 2.84 -2.48
N THR A 107 0.70 2.41 -2.13
CA THR A 107 0.21 1.06 -2.40
C THR A 107 -0.84 1.10 -3.50
N VAL A 108 -0.73 0.19 -4.48
CA VAL A 108 -1.69 0.02 -5.57
C VAL A 108 -2.13 -1.44 -5.59
N ARG A 109 -3.45 -1.65 -5.63
CA ARG A 109 -4.07 -2.99 -5.56
C ARG A 109 -5.45 -2.97 -6.19
N ASN A 110 -5.88 -4.11 -6.74
CA ASN A 110 -7.20 -4.24 -7.38
C ASN A 110 -8.29 -4.72 -6.43
N THR A 111 -7.92 -5.46 -5.39
CA THR A 111 -8.86 -6.06 -4.43
C THR A 111 -8.55 -5.63 -2.98
N VAL A 112 -9.38 -6.11 -2.05
CA VAL A 112 -9.21 -5.84 -0.63
C VAL A 112 -8.22 -6.85 -0.06
N LEU A 113 -7.11 -6.35 0.47
CA LEU A 113 -6.08 -7.20 1.06
C LEU A 113 -6.14 -7.09 2.59
N PRO A 114 -6.41 -8.19 3.34
CA PRO A 114 -6.51 -8.16 4.80
C PRO A 114 -5.24 -7.64 5.49
N SER A 115 -4.07 -7.93 4.92
CA SER A 115 -2.78 -7.40 5.37
C SER A 115 -2.70 -5.87 5.27
N VAL A 116 -3.22 -5.26 4.20
CA VAL A 116 -3.27 -3.79 4.04
C VAL A 116 -4.26 -3.17 5.03
N GLU A 117 -5.36 -3.85 5.32
CA GLU A 117 -6.33 -3.41 6.32
C GLU A 117 -5.77 -3.46 7.75
N ARG A 118 -5.03 -4.51 8.08
CA ARG A 118 -4.28 -4.64 9.34
C ARG A 118 -3.24 -3.53 9.46
N PHE A 119 -2.49 -3.26 8.40
CA PHE A 119 -1.52 -2.16 8.33
C PHE A 119 -2.21 -0.80 8.55
N ARG A 120 -3.37 -0.58 7.92
CA ARG A 120 -4.21 0.61 8.13
C ARG A 120 -4.67 0.78 9.58
N GLY A 121 -5.03 -0.32 10.25
CA GLY A 121 -5.33 -0.33 11.68
C GLY A 121 -4.17 0.19 12.54
N ARG A 122 -2.92 -0.18 12.22
CA ARG A 122 -1.72 0.29 12.93
C ARG A 122 -1.53 1.81 12.79
N TYR A 123 -1.94 2.39 11.66
CA TYR A 123 -1.92 3.85 11.43
C TYR A 123 -2.97 4.62 12.22
N ARG A 124 -4.10 4.00 12.54
CA ARG A 124 -5.12 4.64 13.38
C ARG A 124 -4.70 4.75 14.86
N SER A 125 -3.64 4.04 15.26
CA SER A 125 -3.13 4.06 16.64
C SER A 125 -2.47 5.39 17.05
N ILE A 126 -2.35 5.62 18.36
CA ILE A 126 -1.68 6.80 18.96
C ILE A 126 -0.20 6.90 18.53
N ARG A 127 0.41 5.80 18.07
CA ARG A 127 1.83 5.75 17.65
C ARG A 127 2.07 6.24 16.22
N ARG A 128 1.03 6.62 15.47
CA ARG A 128 1.11 7.08 14.06
C ARG A 128 2.24 8.08 13.80
N GLN A 129 2.33 9.13 14.61
CA GLN A 129 3.32 10.19 14.43
C GLN A 129 4.75 9.63 14.44
N LYS A 130 5.07 8.78 15.42
CA LYS A 130 6.39 8.14 15.53
C LYS A 130 6.69 7.20 14.36
N ARG A 131 5.67 6.59 13.75
CA ARG A 131 5.83 5.74 12.56
C ARG A 131 6.18 6.59 11.34
N LEU A 132 5.45 7.67 11.12
CA LEU A 132 5.66 8.58 10.00
C LEU A 132 7.00 9.34 10.09
N GLU A 133 7.46 9.66 11.30
CA GLU A 133 8.78 10.26 11.54
C GLU A 133 9.95 9.35 11.17
N ARG A 134 9.73 8.04 11.06
CA ARG A 134 10.76 7.07 10.63
C ARG A 134 10.92 6.97 9.11
N GLY A 135 10.07 7.65 8.34
CA GLY A 135 10.14 7.68 6.89
C GLY A 135 9.45 6.50 6.19
N PRO A 136 9.32 6.58 4.86
CA PRO A 136 8.56 5.62 4.04
C PRO A 136 9.14 4.21 4.04
N GLU A 137 10.45 4.03 4.23
CA GLU A 137 11.08 2.72 4.34
C GLU A 137 10.60 1.94 5.56
N PHE A 138 10.40 2.64 6.68
CA PHE A 138 9.84 2.02 7.87
C PHE A 138 8.37 1.65 7.68
N LEU A 139 7.64 2.43 6.87
CA LEU A 139 6.26 2.12 6.51
C LEU A 139 6.19 0.85 5.64
N LEU A 140 7.12 0.71 4.68
CA LEU A 140 7.25 -0.53 3.90
C LEU A 140 7.55 -1.73 4.82
N TYR A 141 8.48 -1.60 5.77
CA TYR A 141 8.76 -2.66 6.74
C TYR A 141 7.48 -3.11 7.47
N GLU A 142 6.70 -2.16 7.99
CA GLU A 142 5.45 -2.47 8.69
C GLU A 142 4.35 -3.05 7.78
N LEU A 143 4.34 -2.66 6.51
CA LEU A 143 3.43 -3.24 5.52
C LEU A 143 3.79 -4.70 5.26
N LEU A 144 5.08 -4.99 5.02
CA LEU A 144 5.58 -6.34 4.80
C LEU A 144 5.36 -7.24 6.02
N ASP A 145 5.60 -6.71 7.22
CA ASP A 145 5.30 -7.38 8.49
C ASP A 145 3.82 -7.72 8.61
N SER A 146 2.93 -6.81 8.21
CA SER A 146 1.48 -7.04 8.17
C SER A 146 1.07 -8.10 7.14
N VAL A 147 1.79 -8.24 6.02
CA VAL A 147 1.59 -9.32 5.04
C VAL A 147 2.05 -10.67 5.61
N ALA A 148 3.21 -10.70 6.26
CA ALA A 148 3.73 -11.91 6.90
C ALA A 148 2.81 -12.40 8.03
N ASP A 149 2.34 -11.49 8.90
CA ASP A 149 1.43 -11.83 9.99
C ASP A 149 0.11 -12.44 9.48
N ASP A 150 -0.44 -11.90 8.38
CA ASP A 150 -1.68 -12.42 7.80
C ASP A 150 -1.52 -13.86 7.32
N TRP A 151 -0.37 -14.21 6.74
CA TRP A 151 -0.07 -15.61 6.38
C TRP A 151 0.17 -16.50 7.60
N MET A 152 0.85 -16.01 8.63
CA MET A 152 1.11 -16.79 9.85
C MET A 152 -0.19 -17.23 10.53
N ASP A 153 -1.20 -16.37 10.57
CA ASP A 153 -2.51 -16.70 11.14
C ASP A 153 -3.20 -17.84 10.37
N ILE A 154 -3.13 -17.81 9.03
CA ILE A 154 -3.66 -18.87 8.17
C ILE A 154 -2.87 -20.17 8.36
N LEU A 155 -1.54 -20.12 8.27
CA LEU A 155 -0.69 -21.31 8.39
C LEU A 155 -0.86 -22.00 9.74
N SER A 156 -1.01 -21.24 10.84
CA SER A 156 -1.30 -21.81 12.16
C SER A 156 -2.62 -22.57 12.16
N THR A 157 -3.67 -21.99 11.58
CA THR A 157 -5.00 -22.62 11.49
C THR A 157 -4.96 -23.92 10.70
N TYR A 158 -4.21 -23.97 9.59
CA TYR A 158 -4.04 -25.19 8.81
C TYR A 158 -3.16 -26.23 9.51
N SER A 159 -2.14 -25.81 10.26
CA SER A 159 -1.33 -26.71 11.08
C SER A 159 -2.19 -27.43 12.11
N ASP A 160 -3.04 -26.69 12.84
CA ASP A 160 -3.93 -27.27 13.85
C ASP A 160 -4.92 -28.27 13.22
N LYS A 161 -5.49 -27.93 12.06
CA LYS A 161 -6.37 -28.85 11.29
C LYS A 161 -5.65 -30.13 10.84
N LEU A 162 -4.36 -30.05 10.53
CA LEU A 162 -3.55 -31.20 10.12
C LEU A 162 -3.19 -32.10 11.29
N ASP A 163 -2.98 -31.54 12.48
CA ASP A 163 -2.70 -32.31 13.70
C ASP A 163 -3.94 -33.09 14.19
N ASP A 164 -5.14 -32.61 13.86
CA ASP A 164 -6.43 -33.26 14.19
C ASP A 164 -6.86 -34.36 13.20
N LEU A 165 -6.12 -34.58 12.10
CA LEU A 165 -6.40 -35.58 11.04
C LEU A 165 -5.78 -36.94 11.32
#